data_AF-A0A8T1LM16-F1
#
_entry.id   AF-A0A8T1LM16-F1
#
_cell.length_a   1.000
_cell.length_b   1.000
_cell.length_c   1.000
_cell.angle_alpha   90.00
_cell.angle_beta   90.00
_cell.angle_gamma   90.00
#
_symmetry.space_group_name_H-M   'P 1'
#
loop_
_entity.id
_entity.type
_entity.pdbx_description
1 polymer ?
#
loop_
_entity_poly.entity_id
_entity_poly.type
_entity_poly.pdbx_seq_one_letter_code
_entity_poly.pdbx_strand_id
1 'polypeptide(L)'
;MPGGTVETDELPTYPSGHVYTVQESGWMDATVWQTYVMSLLKYEIGAPSVLLLDNFDSHVSEAGQNIVAEETSAIVCPVPANSTSVSQLLDVGVMGPLKKTLSAEWLRDKVSTARSKAYCGGHTHHSSVGEHIY
;
A
#
# COMPACT_ATOMS: atom_id res chain seq x y z
N MET A 1 10.91 -2.00 -19.93
CA MET A 1 9.46 -1.91 -20.22
C MET A 1 8.79 -1.19 -19.06
N PRO A 2 8.46 0.10 -19.16
CA PRO A 2 7.54 0.72 -18.21
C PRO A 2 6.11 0.38 -18.65
N GLY A 3 5.23 -0.03 -17.74
CA GLY A 3 3.86 -0.39 -18.09
C GLY A 3 3.22 -1.41 -17.15
N GLY A 4 3.52 -1.34 -15.86
CA GLY A 4 2.61 -1.92 -14.88
C GLY A 4 1.48 -0.91 -14.69
N THR A 5 0.32 -1.15 -15.29
CA THR A 5 -0.85 -0.31 -15.07
C THR A 5 -1.29 -0.50 -13.62
N VAL A 6 -1.37 0.59 -12.85
CA VAL A 6 -2.06 0.59 -11.56
C VAL A 6 -3.52 0.31 -11.87
N GLU A 7 -4.13 -0.68 -11.21
CA GLU A 7 -5.57 -0.90 -11.36
C GLU A 7 -6.31 0.36 -10.88
N THR A 8 -7.15 0.88 -11.77
CA THR A 8 -7.94 2.09 -11.53
C THR A 8 -9.31 1.77 -10.95
N ASP A 9 -9.72 0.51 -11.04
CA ASP A 9 -11.00 0.04 -10.55
C ASP A 9 -10.85 -0.40 -9.09
N GLU A 10 -11.78 0.04 -8.24
CA GLU A 10 -11.83 -0.39 -6.86
C GLU A 10 -12.15 -1.89 -6.75
N LEU A 11 -11.66 -2.54 -5.71
CA LEU A 11 -12.01 -3.92 -5.42
C LEU A 11 -13.52 -4.05 -5.20
N PRO A 12 -14.19 -5.06 -5.80
CA PRO A 12 -15.63 -5.22 -5.66
C PRO A 12 -16.04 -5.58 -4.22
N THR A 13 -15.15 -6.21 -3.46
CA THR A 13 -15.36 -6.56 -2.05
C THR A 13 -14.04 -6.59 -1.29
N TYR A 14 -14.07 -6.10 -0.04
CA TYR A 14 -12.93 -6.14 0.86
C TYR A 14 -12.95 -7.39 1.77
N PRO A 15 -11.80 -8.07 1.97
CA PRO A 15 -11.69 -9.16 2.93
C PRO A 15 -12.04 -8.70 4.35
N SER A 16 -12.83 -9.51 5.06
CA SER A 16 -13.24 -9.23 6.45
C SER A 16 -12.07 -9.24 7.43
N GLY A 17 -12.18 -8.48 8.52
CA GLY A 17 -11.18 -8.46 9.60
C GLY A 17 -10.19 -7.29 9.54
N HIS A 18 -10.31 -6.43 8.54
CA HIS A 18 -9.51 -5.21 8.40
C HIS A 18 -10.39 -3.98 8.18
N VAL A 19 -9.85 -2.81 8.44
CA VAL A 19 -10.48 -1.51 8.17
C VAL A 19 -9.91 -0.97 6.87
N TYR A 20 -10.78 -0.58 5.95
CA TYR A 20 -10.39 -0.02 4.66
C TYR A 20 -11.03 1.36 4.50
N THR A 21 -10.26 2.27 3.91
CA THR A 21 -10.73 3.61 3.53
C THR A 21 -10.22 3.89 2.14
N VAL A 22 -11.08 4.41 1.26
CA VAL A 22 -10.69 4.78 -0.09
C VAL A 22 -10.85 6.28 -0.27
N GLN A 23 -9.85 6.89 -0.90
CA GLN A 23 -9.86 8.29 -1.24
C GLN A 23 -9.31 8.48 -2.65
N GLU A 24 -10.00 9.26 -3.47
CA GLU A 24 -9.69 9.44 -4.90
C GLU A 24 -8.26 9.94 -5.12
N SER A 25 -7.76 10.83 -4.27
CA SER A 25 -6.40 11.35 -4.39
C SER A 25 -5.32 10.45 -3.77
N GLY A 26 -5.72 9.39 -3.05
CA GLY A 26 -4.83 8.47 -2.34
C GLY A 26 -4.12 9.07 -1.12
N TRP A 27 -4.49 10.27 -0.69
CA TRP A 27 -3.93 10.97 0.46
C TRP A 27 -4.77 10.77 1.71
N MET A 28 -4.17 10.97 2.88
CA MET A 28 -4.85 10.82 4.17
C MET A 28 -5.52 12.12 4.59
N ASP A 29 -6.74 12.39 4.12
CA ASP A 29 -7.49 13.57 4.58
C ASP A 29 -8.01 13.44 6.02
N ALA A 30 -8.68 14.49 6.50
CA ALA A 30 -9.23 14.55 7.85
C ALA A 30 -10.21 13.40 8.17
N THR A 31 -11.00 12.95 7.19
CA THR A 31 -11.98 11.86 7.37
C THR A 31 -11.26 10.52 7.52
N VAL A 32 -10.28 10.28 6.65
CA VAL A 32 -9.45 9.06 6.71
C VAL A 32 -8.64 9.03 8.01
N TRP A 33 -8.06 10.17 8.40
CA TRP A 33 -7.35 10.33 9.67
C TRP A 33 -8.23 10.01 10.87
N GLN A 34 -9.41 10.62 10.97
CA GLN A 34 -10.35 10.35 12.06
C GLN A 34 -10.72 8.86 12.12
N THR A 35 -11.00 8.25 10.96
CA THR A 35 -11.34 6.82 10.88
C THR A 35 -10.20 5.95 11.40
N TYR A 36 -8.96 6.28 11.02
CA TYR A 36 -7.76 5.59 11.49
C TYR A 36 -7.58 5.70 13.00
N VAL A 37 -7.73 6.90 13.57
CA VAL A 37 -7.58 7.14 15.00
C VAL A 37 -8.63 6.35 15.79
N MET A 38 -9.90 6.47 15.41
CA MET A 38 -11.02 5.90 16.15
C MET A 38 -11.18 4.39 15.97
N SER A 39 -10.73 3.82 14.84
CA SER A 39 -10.94 2.40 14.52
C SER A 39 -9.71 1.54 14.79
N LEU A 40 -8.51 2.12 14.79
CA LEU A 40 -7.26 1.39 14.94
C LEU A 40 -6.41 1.98 16.06
N LEU A 41 -5.99 3.23 15.92
CA LEU A 41 -4.93 3.80 16.75
C LEU A 41 -5.24 3.77 18.25
N LYS A 42 -6.50 4.05 18.64
CA LYS A 42 -6.89 4.07 20.05
C LYS A 42 -6.74 2.73 20.77
N TYR A 43 -6.78 1.62 20.04
CA TYR A 43 -6.62 0.29 20.61
C TYR A 43 -5.14 -0.12 20.76
N GLU A 44 -4.25 0.55 20.02
CA GLU A 44 -2.80 0.31 20.06
C GLU A 44 -2.10 1.14 21.16
N ILE A 45 -2.69 2.28 21.55
CA ILE A 45 -2.10 3.20 22.53
C ILE A 45 -2.70 2.98 23.91
N GLY A 46 -2.05 2.12 24.70
CA GLY A 46 -2.47 1.80 26.08
C GLY A 46 -1.84 2.68 27.19
N ALA A 47 -0.95 3.61 26.85
CA ALA A 47 -0.22 4.42 27.81
C ALA A 47 0.17 5.79 27.23
N PRO A 48 0.52 6.78 28.08
CA PRO A 48 1.02 8.07 27.63
C PRO A 48 2.16 7.93 26.61
N SER A 49 1.95 8.48 25.42
CA SER A 49 2.81 8.24 24.26
C SER A 49 3.03 9.50 23.42
N VAL A 50 4.05 9.48 22.57
CA VAL A 50 4.31 10.53 21.58
C VAL A 50 4.16 9.93 20.18
N LEU A 51 3.29 10.52 19.38
CA LEU A 51 3.04 10.12 18.00
C LEU A 51 3.83 11.02 17.05
N LEU A 52 4.88 10.47 16.47
CA LEU A 52 5.72 11.16 15.48
C LEU A 52 5.11 11.00 14.09
N LEU A 53 4.59 12.09 13.52
CA LEU A 53 3.90 12.10 12.23
C LEU A 53 4.59 13.04 11.23
N ASP A 54 4.37 12.82 9.92
CA ASP A 54 4.67 13.85 8.92
C ASP A 54 3.79 15.08 9.11
N ASN A 55 4.16 16.14 8.41
CA ASN A 55 3.48 17.42 8.44
C ASN A 55 2.28 17.47 7.47
N PHE A 56 1.54 16.37 7.33
CA PHE A 56 0.33 16.37 6.51
C PHE A 56 -0.78 17.18 7.21
N ASP A 57 -1.58 17.93 6.45
CA ASP A 57 -2.55 18.89 7.01
C ASP A 57 -3.53 18.23 8.00
N SER A 58 -3.99 17.01 7.70
CA SER A 58 -4.88 16.26 8.60
C SER A 58 -4.23 15.88 9.93
N HIS A 59 -2.90 15.73 9.99
CA HIS A 59 -2.16 15.40 11.22
C HIS A 59 -1.84 16.63 12.05
N VAL A 60 -1.50 17.75 11.41
CA VAL A 60 -1.01 18.96 12.09
C VAL A 60 -2.10 19.97 12.38
N SER A 61 -3.26 19.87 11.70
CA SER A 61 -4.43 20.68 12.02
C SER A 61 -4.88 20.49 13.47
N GLU A 62 -5.49 21.53 14.04
CA GLU A 62 -6.03 21.49 15.40
C GLU A 62 -7.03 20.34 15.56
N ALA A 63 -7.97 20.19 14.62
CA ALA A 63 -8.95 19.09 14.65
C ALA A 63 -8.27 17.71 14.61
N GLY A 64 -7.20 17.57 13.82
CA GLY A 64 -6.41 16.34 13.70
C GLY A 64 -5.66 15.96 14.97
N GLN A 65 -5.15 16.94 15.71
CA GLN A 65 -4.49 16.71 16.99
C GLN A 65 -5.50 16.48 18.12
N ASN A 66 -6.62 17.20 18.10
CA ASN A 66 -7.68 17.07 19.10
C ASN A 66 -8.24 15.64 19.12
N ILE A 67 -8.53 15.05 17.96
CA ILE A 67 -9.05 13.67 17.92
C ILE A 67 -8.06 12.66 18.51
N VAL A 68 -6.74 12.87 18.34
CA VAL A 68 -5.72 12.00 18.95
C VAL A 68 -5.72 12.16 20.47
N ALA A 69 -5.77 13.40 20.96
CA ALA A 69 -5.76 13.70 22.39
C ALA A 69 -7.06 13.26 23.10
N GLU A 70 -8.20 13.29 22.39
CA GLU A 70 -9.50 12.89 22.91
C GLU A 70 -9.66 11.36 22.93
N GLU A 71 -9.23 10.67 21.87
CA GLU A 71 -9.44 9.22 21.73
C GLU A 71 -8.28 8.39 22.28
N THR A 72 -7.12 8.98 22.53
CA THR A 72 -5.90 8.27 22.95
C THR A 72 -5.15 9.02 24.06
N SER A 73 -4.19 8.34 24.70
CA SER A 73 -3.25 8.99 25.63
C SER A 73 -2.00 9.55 24.94
N ALA A 74 -2.05 9.80 23.63
CA ALA A 74 -0.90 10.31 22.88
C ALA A 74 -0.96 11.81 22.63
N ILE A 75 0.24 12.39 22.49
CA ILE A 75 0.42 13.74 21.95
C ILE A 75 1.03 13.64 20.55
N VAL A 76 0.59 14.51 19.64
CA VAL A 76 1.15 14.59 18.28
C VAL A 76 2.41 15.44 18.29
N CYS A 77 3.49 14.90 17.72
CA CYS A 77 4.74 15.61 17.51
C CYS A 77 5.05 15.62 16.00
N PRO A 78 4.76 16.72 15.29
CA PRO A 78 5.05 16.84 13.87
C PRO A 78 6.56 16.84 13.62
N VAL A 79 6.99 16.03 12.67
CA VAL A 79 8.37 16.01 12.21
C VAL A 79 8.66 17.30 11.42
N PRO A 80 9.82 17.97 11.61
CA PRO A 80 10.17 19.17 10.87
C PRO A 80 10.07 18.97 9.35
N ALA A 81 9.59 19.99 8.64
CA ALA A 81 9.49 19.96 7.19
C ALA A 81 10.84 19.58 6.54
N ASN A 82 10.79 18.79 5.48
CA ASN A 82 11.95 18.28 4.74
C ASN A 82 12.90 17.37 5.54
N SER A 83 12.50 16.90 6.72
CA SER A 83 13.30 15.97 7.52
C SER A 83 12.79 14.52 7.48
N THR A 84 11.81 14.20 6.64
CA THR A 84 11.25 12.85 6.47
C THR A 84 12.33 11.78 6.29
N SER A 85 13.28 12.03 5.38
CA SER A 85 14.38 11.11 5.06
C SER A 85 15.44 10.95 6.15
N VAL A 86 15.33 11.68 7.26
CA VAL A 86 16.29 11.65 8.39
C VAL A 86 15.59 11.27 9.69
N SER A 87 14.35 11.73 9.87
CA SER A 87 13.61 11.70 11.12
C SER A 87 12.47 10.68 11.12
N GLN A 88 11.99 10.22 9.95
CA GLN A 88 11.01 9.14 9.89
C GLN A 88 11.70 7.79 9.80
N LEU A 89 11.90 7.19 10.97
CA LEU A 89 12.50 5.86 11.11
C LEU A 89 11.77 4.81 10.25
N LEU A 90 10.46 4.96 10.06
CA LEU A 90 9.64 4.07 9.25
C LEU A 90 9.99 4.20 7.75
N ASP A 91 10.13 5.42 7.22
CA ASP A 91 10.45 5.61 5.79
C ASP A 91 11.90 5.16 5.46
N VAL A 92 12.86 5.55 6.30
CA VAL A 92 14.29 5.28 6.07
C VAL A 92 14.66 3.84 6.44
N GLY A 93 14.19 3.36 7.58
CA GLY A 93 14.59 2.08 8.16
C GLY A 93 13.76 0.90 7.69
N VAL A 94 12.47 1.10 7.41
CA VAL A 94 11.53 0.00 7.10
C VAL A 94 11.09 0.04 5.65
N MET A 95 10.59 1.19 5.17
CA MET A 95 10.00 1.29 3.84
C MET A 95 11.04 1.13 2.72
N GLY A 96 12.25 1.65 2.89
CA GLY A 96 13.34 1.46 1.93
C GLY A 96 13.62 -0.03 1.64
N PRO A 97 13.96 -0.85 2.66
CA PRO A 97 14.11 -2.29 2.52
C PRO A 97 12.85 -3.00 2.00
N LEU A 98 11.66 -2.65 2.52
CA LEU A 98 10.39 -3.24 2.10
C LEU A 98 10.14 -3.03 0.59
N LYS A 99 10.26 -1.79 0.11
CA LYS A 99 10.09 -1.42 -1.30
C LYS A 99 11.06 -2.20 -2.20
N LYS A 100 12.32 -2.39 -1.76
CA LYS A 100 13.31 -3.20 -2.49
C LYS A 100 12.88 -4.67 -2.59
N THR A 101 12.42 -5.26 -1.50
CA THR A 101 11.96 -6.66 -1.49
C THR A 101 10.74 -6.85 -2.39
N LEU A 102 9.73 -5.99 -2.27
CA LEU A 102 8.53 -6.03 -3.11
C LEU A 102 8.87 -5.87 -4.59
N SER A 103 9.79 -4.95 -4.92
CA SER A 103 10.25 -4.77 -6.31
C SER A 103 10.94 -6.02 -6.85
N ALA A 104 11.74 -6.70 -6.01
CA ALA A 104 12.42 -7.93 -6.37
C ALA A 104 11.44 -9.10 -6.57
N GLU A 105 10.41 -9.23 -5.71
CA GLU A 105 9.34 -10.23 -5.89
C GLU A 105 8.54 -9.97 -7.16
N TRP A 106 8.15 -8.71 -7.40
CA TRP A 106 7.44 -8.33 -8.63
C TRP A 106 8.23 -8.69 -9.89
N LEU A 107 9.54 -8.43 -9.90
CA LEU A 107 10.42 -8.81 -11.00
C LEU A 107 10.49 -10.33 -11.17
N ARG A 108 10.57 -11.10 -10.08
CA ARG A 108 10.52 -12.57 -10.12
C ARG A 108 9.23 -13.08 -10.74
N ASP A 109 8.08 -12.52 -10.36
CA ASP A 109 6.76 -12.91 -10.87
C ASP A 109 6.57 -12.56 -12.35
N LYS A 110 7.10 -11.42 -12.80
CA LYS A 110 7.12 -11.07 -14.24
C LYS A 110 7.96 -12.06 -15.03
N VAL A 111 9.10 -12.50 -14.51
CA VAL A 111 9.98 -13.48 -15.18
C VAL A 111 9.35 -14.87 -15.19
N SER A 112 8.70 -15.30 -14.10
CA SER A 112 7.99 -16.59 -14.05
C SER A 112 6.80 -16.62 -15.02
N THR A 113 6.02 -15.54 -15.08
CA THR A 113 4.88 -15.38 -16.00
C THR A 113 5.33 -15.30 -17.46
N ALA A 114 6.47 -14.65 -17.75
CA ALA A 114 7.05 -14.66 -19.08
C ALA A 114 7.53 -16.06 -19.49
N ARG A 115 8.16 -16.79 -18.55
CA ARG A 115 8.66 -18.15 -18.78
C ARG A 115 7.53 -19.17 -18.98
N SER A 116 6.43 -19.06 -18.23
CA SER A 116 5.26 -19.93 -18.41
C SER A 116 4.56 -19.69 -19.75
N LYS A 117 4.40 -18.43 -20.17
CA LYS A 117 3.89 -18.10 -21.51
C LYS A 117 4.79 -18.62 -22.63
N ALA A 118 6.11 -18.53 -22.48
CA ALA A 118 7.06 -19.10 -23.44
C ALA A 118 6.97 -20.63 -23.52
N TYR A 119 6.72 -21.32 -22.40
CA TYR A 119 6.57 -22.78 -22.36
C TYR A 119 5.26 -23.26 -23.02
N CYS A 120 4.16 -22.53 -22.83
CA CYS A 120 2.87 -22.85 -23.44
C CYS A 120 2.80 -22.50 -24.95
N GLY A 121 3.68 -21.63 -25.45
CA GLY A 121 3.76 -21.27 -26.88
C GLY A 121 4.52 -22.25 -27.77
N GLY A 122 5.12 -23.31 -27.22
CA GLY A 122 6.00 -24.25 -27.94
C GLY A 122 5.31 -25.45 -28.62
N HIS A 123 4.00 -25.64 -28.46
CA HIS A 123 3.29 -26.75 -29.13
C HIS A 123 2.80 -26.30 -30.52
N THR A 124 3.67 -26.38 -31.53
CA THR A 124 3.27 -26.32 -32.93
C THR A 124 2.54 -27.61 -33.31
N HIS A 125 1.22 -27.52 -33.52
CA HIS A 125 0.44 -28.58 -34.15
C HIS A 125 0.90 -28.75 -35.60
N HIS A 126 1.71 -29.79 -35.87
CA HIS A 126 1.98 -30.25 -37.22
C HIS A 126 0.75 -31.06 -37.68
N SER A 127 -0.19 -30.41 -38.36
CA SER A 127 -1.30 -31.11 -39.01
C SER A 127 -0.78 -31.69 -40.33
N SER A 128 -0.49 -33.00 -40.34
CA SER A 128 -0.22 -33.73 -41.57
C SER A 128 -1.55 -33.92 -42.31
N VAL A 129 -1.61 -33.33 -43.51
CA VAL A 129 -2.59 -33.67 -44.55
C VAL A 129 -2.52 -35.18 -44.82
N GLY A 130 -3.69 -35.82 -44.89
CA GLY A 130 -3.85 -37.20 -45.32
C GLY A 130 -5.13 -37.30 -46.14
N GLU A 131 -4.98 -37.32 -47.47
CA GLU A 131 -5.98 -37.82 -48.41
C GLU A 131 -6.33 -39.27 -48.05
N HIS A 132 -7.62 -39.66 -48.16
CA HIS A 132 -8.03 -40.88 -48.86
C HIS A 132 -9.56 -40.99 -48.96
N ILE A 133 -10.07 -40.72 -50.18
CA ILE A 133 -11.09 -41.46 -50.95
C ILE A 133 -12.01 -42.43 -50.20
N TYR A 134 -13.33 -42.20 -50.28
CA TYR A 134 -14.27 -43.01 -51.06
C TYR A 134 -15.35 -42.11 -51.68
#